data_AF-A0A535RZ90-F1
#
_entry.id   AF-A0A535RZ90-F1
#
_cell.length_a   1.000
_cell.length_b   1.000
_cell.length_c   1.000
_cell.angle_alpha   90.00
_cell.angle_beta   90.00
_cell.angle_gamma   90.00
#
_symmetry.space_group_name_H-M   'P 1'
#
loop_
_entity.id
_entity.type
_entity.pdbx_description
1 polymer ?
#
loop_
_entity_poly.entity_id
_entity_poly.type
_entity_poly.pdbx_seq_one_letter_code
_entity_poly.pdbx_strand_id
1 'polypeptide(L)'
;MPVMLAVRGLVLAAARVVAGLLPHRRRSAAEQQQLERAVAAIDRELAGNLELVTMFMQTKQPAVLENAAYGAWRDAIAAADEPIAAQLAALYDALPAAESAMERRGPAASIPRADRETVERWEGQARTVQRELRSLPGRRPRSAGDRLLAWVQERMERSPAA
;
A
#
# COMPACT_ATOMS: atom_id res chain seq x y z
N MET A 1 11.29 -30.12 -20.03
CA MET A 1 10.48 -29.01 -19.48
C MET A 1 8.97 -29.26 -19.24
N PRO A 2 8.27 -30.29 -19.79
CA PRO A 2 6.82 -30.44 -19.54
C PRO A 2 6.48 -31.02 -18.15
N VAL A 3 7.36 -31.87 -17.59
CA VAL A 3 7.14 -32.53 -16.29
C VAL A 3 7.12 -31.51 -15.14
N MET A 4 8.02 -30.52 -15.14
CA MET A 4 8.03 -29.46 -14.13
C MET A 4 6.78 -28.59 -14.14
N LEU A 5 6.25 -28.28 -15.33
CA LEU A 5 4.99 -27.54 -15.46
C LEU A 5 3.81 -28.37 -14.94
N ALA A 6 3.81 -29.69 -15.20
CA ALA A 6 2.80 -30.61 -14.68
C ALA A 6 2.84 -30.72 -13.14
N VAL A 7 4.03 -30.83 -12.54
CA VAL A 7 4.19 -30.87 -11.07
C VAL A 7 3.77 -29.56 -10.42
N ARG A 8 4.16 -28.41 -10.97
CA ARG A 8 3.70 -27.09 -10.50
C ARG A 8 2.18 -26.96 -10.57
N GLY A 9 1.56 -27.43 -11.66
CA GLY A 9 0.11 -27.44 -11.81
C GLY A 9 -0.59 -28.30 -10.75
N LEU A 10 -0.04 -29.49 -10.46
CA LEU A 10 -0.58 -30.39 -9.43
C LEU A 10 -0.50 -29.77 -8.03
N VAL A 11 0.63 -29.15 -7.67
CA VAL A 11 0.82 -28.51 -6.36
C VAL A 11 -0.15 -27.34 -6.18
N LEU A 12 -0.33 -26.50 -7.20
CA LEU A 12 -1.32 -25.41 -7.16
C LEU A 12 -2.76 -25.92 -7.07
N ALA A 13 -3.09 -27.01 -7.77
CA ALA A 13 -4.41 -27.62 -7.70
C ALA A 13 -4.70 -28.18 -6.30
N ALA A 14 -3.75 -28.90 -5.71
CA ALA A 14 -3.86 -29.40 -4.34
C ALA A 14 -3.98 -28.25 -3.32
N ALA A 15 -3.17 -27.20 -3.46
CA ALA A 15 -3.23 -26.03 -2.60
C ALA A 15 -4.59 -25.32 -2.67
N ARG A 16 -5.22 -25.23 -3.85
CA ARG A 16 -6.57 -24.67 -4.00
C ARG A 16 -7.64 -25.50 -3.30
N VAL A 17 -7.55 -26.82 -3.38
CA VAL A 17 -8.48 -27.73 -2.68
C VAL A 17 -8.36 -27.55 -1.17
N VAL A 18 -7.14 -27.56 -0.64
CA VAL A 18 -6.89 -27.33 0.79
C VAL A 18 -7.34 -25.93 1.22
N ALA A 19 -7.07 -24.90 0.42
CA ALA A 19 -7.50 -23.53 0.68
C ALA A 19 -9.03 -23.40 0.75
N GLY A 20 -9.76 -24.08 -0.14
CA GLY A 20 -11.23 -24.08 -0.14
C GLY A 20 -11.87 -24.77 1.07
N LEU A 21 -11.14 -25.68 1.72
CA LEU A 21 -11.59 -26.36 2.94
C LEU A 21 -11.32 -25.55 4.22
N LEU A 22 -10.51 -24.50 4.15
CA LEU A 22 -10.19 -23.67 5.31
C LEU A 22 -11.34 -22.71 5.65
N PRO A 23 -11.62 -22.51 6.95
CA PRO A 23 -12.70 -21.64 7.39
C PRO A 23 -12.45 -20.19 6.93
N HIS A 24 -13.50 -19.58 6.39
CA HIS A 24 -13.49 -18.18 6.00
C HIS A 24 -13.77 -17.32 7.23
N ARG A 25 -12.80 -16.49 7.62
CA ARG A 25 -12.99 -15.53 8.73
C ARG A 25 -13.84 -14.36 8.25
N ARG A 26 -14.99 -14.15 8.89
CA ARG A 26 -15.72 -12.87 8.81
C ARG A 26 -15.09 -11.90 9.81
N ARG A 27 -14.93 -10.63 9.42
CA ARG A 27 -14.61 -9.57 10.38
C ARG A 27 -15.79 -9.42 11.34
N SER A 28 -15.48 -9.25 12.62
CA SER A 28 -16.47 -8.81 13.61
C SER A 28 -16.88 -7.36 13.34
N ALA A 29 -18.02 -6.93 13.89
CA ALA A 29 -18.48 -5.55 13.76
C ALA A 29 -17.46 -4.55 14.35
N ALA A 30 -16.80 -4.90 15.45
CA ALA A 30 -15.77 -4.07 16.08
C ALA A 30 -14.51 -3.95 15.19
N GLU A 31 -14.03 -5.06 14.61
CA GLU A 31 -12.91 -5.05 13.66
C GLU A 31 -13.23 -4.21 12.41
N GLN A 32 -14.45 -4.34 11.88
CA GLN A 32 -14.90 -3.57 10.73
C GLN A 32 -14.95 -2.07 11.05
N GLN A 33 -15.53 -1.71 12.19
CA GLN A 33 -15.59 -0.31 12.61
C GLN A 33 -14.20 0.29 12.86
N GLN A 34 -13.28 -0.49 13.44
CA GLN A 34 -11.90 -0.06 13.64
C GLN A 34 -11.20 0.18 12.30
N LEU A 35 -11.37 -0.73 11.33
CA LEU A 35 -10.83 -0.57 9.98
C LEU A 35 -11.38 0.68 9.28
N GLU A 36 -12.69 0.93 9.37
CA GLU A 36 -13.31 2.11 8.78
C GLU A 36 -12.76 3.41 9.37
N ARG A 37 -12.54 3.47 10.70
CA ARG A 37 -11.89 4.61 11.35
C ARG A 37 -10.45 4.79 10.89
N ALA A 38 -9.69 3.70 10.80
CA ALA A 38 -8.31 3.72 10.32
C ALA A 38 -8.22 4.26 8.88
N VAL A 39 -9.04 3.71 7.99
CA VAL A 39 -9.13 4.14 6.58
C VAL A 39 -9.52 5.60 6.48
N ALA A 40 -10.55 6.05 7.20
CA ALA A 40 -11.01 7.44 7.16
C ALA A 40 -9.99 8.43 7.77
N ALA A 41 -9.20 8.01 8.75
CA ALA A 41 -8.14 8.86 9.32
C ALA A 41 -6.99 9.04 8.32
N ILE A 42 -6.46 7.95 7.77
CA ILE A 42 -5.36 7.99 6.80
C ILE A 42 -5.80 8.64 5.49
N ASP A 43 -7.04 8.41 5.03
CA ASP A 43 -7.56 9.03 3.81
C ASP A 43 -7.61 10.56 3.90
N ARG A 44 -8.02 11.10 5.06
CA ARG A 44 -8.05 12.54 5.31
C ARG A 44 -6.65 13.14 5.37
N GLU A 45 -5.71 12.47 6.04
CA GLU A 45 -4.31 12.88 6.07
C GLU A 45 -3.70 12.90 4.65
N LEU A 46 -3.90 11.84 3.86
CA LEU A 46 -3.45 11.79 2.47
C LEU A 46 -4.09 12.88 1.62
N ALA A 47 -5.38 13.18 1.81
CA ALA A 47 -6.05 14.26 1.09
C ALA A 47 -5.43 15.63 1.42
N GLY A 48 -5.17 15.90 2.71
CA GLY A 48 -4.49 17.13 3.14
C GLY A 48 -3.08 17.25 2.56
N ASN A 49 -2.29 16.17 2.62
CA ASN A 49 -0.95 16.16 2.05
C ASN A 49 -0.95 16.36 0.53
N LEU A 50 -1.89 15.76 -0.20
CA LEU A 50 -2.05 15.96 -1.64
C LEU A 50 -2.41 17.42 -1.98
N GLU A 51 -3.22 18.07 -1.14
CA GLU A 51 -3.53 19.50 -1.27
C GLU A 51 -2.27 20.35 -1.05
N LEU A 52 -1.49 20.08 0.01
CA LEU A 52 -0.22 20.75 0.28
C LEU A 52 0.76 20.61 -0.89
N VAL A 53 0.88 19.41 -1.48
CA VAL A 53 1.70 19.18 -2.67
C VAL A 53 1.21 19.99 -3.87
N THR A 54 -0.11 20.04 -4.09
CA THR A 54 -0.71 20.83 -5.15
C THR A 54 -0.41 22.33 -4.96
N MET A 55 -0.56 22.83 -3.73
CA MET A 55 -0.24 24.22 -3.38
C MET A 55 1.25 24.52 -3.54
N PHE A 56 2.14 23.61 -3.13
CA PHE A 56 3.57 23.73 -3.36
C PHE A 56 3.88 23.84 -4.85
N MET A 57 3.25 23.01 -5.69
CA MET A 57 3.47 23.03 -7.13
C MET A 57 3.04 24.35 -7.78
N GLN A 58 2.06 25.06 -7.21
CA GLN A 58 1.62 26.37 -7.68
C GLN A 58 2.46 27.52 -7.11
N THR A 59 2.65 27.54 -5.79
CA THR A 59 3.20 28.68 -5.04
C THR A 59 4.71 28.59 -4.80
N LYS A 60 5.28 27.39 -4.98
CA LYS A 60 6.67 27.07 -4.65
C LYS A 60 6.99 27.28 -3.17
N GLN A 61 5.98 27.30 -2.28
CA GLN A 61 6.19 27.33 -0.84
C GLN A 61 6.22 25.91 -0.28
N PRO A 62 7.31 25.49 0.39
CA PRO A 62 7.43 24.16 0.95
C PRO A 62 6.42 23.98 2.07
N ALA A 63 5.97 22.74 2.20
CA ALA A 63 5.08 22.31 3.25
C ALA A 63 5.65 21.04 3.88
N VAL A 64 5.40 20.87 5.17
CA VAL A 64 5.66 19.63 5.89
C VAL A 64 4.41 18.77 5.74
N LEU A 65 4.60 17.51 5.39
CA LEU A 65 3.52 16.55 5.18
C LEU A 65 3.24 15.79 6.48
N GLU A 66 1.96 15.60 6.80
CA GLU A 66 1.53 14.94 8.03
C GLU A 66 1.65 13.42 7.94
N ASN A 67 1.93 12.75 9.06
CA ASN A 67 2.03 11.29 9.16
C ASN A 67 1.48 10.70 10.48
N ALA A 68 0.78 11.51 11.28
CA ALA A 68 0.32 11.13 12.61
C ALA A 68 -0.78 10.05 12.55
N ALA A 69 -1.72 10.16 11.61
CA ALA A 69 -2.78 9.19 11.39
C ALA A 69 -2.20 7.85 10.93
N TYR A 70 -1.25 7.86 9.99
CA TYR A 70 -0.57 6.62 9.61
C TYR A 70 0.14 5.96 10.80
N GLY A 71 0.90 6.73 11.58
CA GLY A 71 1.56 6.22 12.79
C GLY A 71 0.58 5.57 13.78
N ALA A 72 -0.60 6.18 13.98
CA ALA A 72 -1.62 5.69 14.90
C ALA A 72 -2.38 4.45 14.39
N TRP A 73 -2.52 4.29 13.06
CA TRP A 73 -3.45 3.32 12.47
C TRP A 73 -2.79 2.22 11.61
N ARG A 74 -1.46 2.27 11.39
CA ARG A 74 -0.75 1.30 10.54
C ARG A 74 -1.03 -0.17 10.90
N ASP A 75 -1.12 -0.48 12.19
CA ASP A 75 -1.31 -1.87 12.66
C ASP A 75 -2.73 -2.38 12.32
N ALA A 76 -3.73 -1.49 12.36
CA ALA A 76 -5.09 -1.83 11.97
C ALA A 76 -5.20 -2.14 10.46
N ILE A 77 -4.46 -1.41 9.63
CA ILE A 77 -4.39 -1.69 8.19
C ILE A 77 -3.61 -2.98 7.93
N ALA A 78 -2.46 -3.19 8.60
CA ALA A 78 -1.66 -4.41 8.45
C ALA A 78 -2.43 -5.68 8.84
N ALA A 79 -3.21 -5.62 9.92
CA ALA A 79 -4.09 -6.72 10.32
C ALA A 79 -5.20 -7.00 9.29
N ALA A 80 -5.64 -5.99 8.53
CA ALA A 80 -6.70 -6.11 7.55
C ALA A 80 -6.22 -6.56 6.16
N ASP A 81 -5.11 -5.99 5.67
CA ASP A 81 -4.51 -6.26 4.37
C ASP A 81 -3.03 -5.85 4.32
N GLU A 82 -2.14 -6.84 4.42
CA GLU A 82 -0.69 -6.66 4.42
C GLU A 82 -0.15 -6.00 3.14
N PRO A 83 -0.61 -6.35 1.91
CA PRO A 83 -0.18 -5.64 0.70
C PRO A 83 -0.50 -4.14 0.67
N ILE A 84 -1.65 -3.71 1.18
CA ILE A 84 -1.96 -2.27 1.29
C ILE A 84 -1.09 -1.63 2.38
N ALA A 85 -0.89 -2.31 3.51
CA ALA A 85 -0.02 -1.82 4.57
C ALA A 85 1.43 -1.61 4.08
N ALA A 86 1.96 -2.54 3.27
CA ALA A 86 3.28 -2.41 2.67
C ALA A 86 3.37 -1.22 1.69
N GLN A 87 2.30 -0.98 0.90
CA GLN A 87 2.23 0.19 0.02
C GLN A 87 2.18 1.51 0.79
N LEU A 88 1.41 1.57 1.90
CA LEU A 88 1.40 2.72 2.79
C LEU A 88 2.78 2.93 3.42
N ALA A 89 3.43 1.89 3.93
CA ALA A 89 4.76 1.99 4.50
C ALA A 89 5.75 2.59 3.49
N ALA A 90 5.80 2.05 2.27
CA ALA A 90 6.68 2.59 1.23
C ALA A 90 6.36 4.06 0.88
N LEU A 91 5.09 4.45 0.88
CA LEU A 91 4.66 5.84 0.62
C LEU A 91 5.13 6.80 1.73
N TYR A 92 4.93 6.42 3.00
CA TYR A 92 5.32 7.24 4.15
C TYR A 92 6.83 7.23 4.39
N ASP A 93 7.54 6.16 4.03
CA ASP A 93 9.02 6.12 4.05
C ASP A 93 9.62 7.05 2.98
N ALA A 94 8.91 7.29 1.88
CA ALA A 94 9.33 8.22 0.82
C ALA A 94 9.01 9.69 1.12
N LEU A 95 8.23 9.96 2.17
CA LEU A 95 7.76 11.31 2.53
C LEU A 95 8.91 12.29 2.83
N PRO A 96 9.95 11.95 3.63
CA PRO A 96 11.06 12.88 3.90
C PRO A 96 11.83 13.29 2.63
N ALA A 97 11.92 12.40 1.64
CA ALA A 97 12.56 12.70 0.36
C ALA A 97 11.74 13.70 -0.46
N ALA A 98 10.42 13.59 -0.43
CA ALA A 98 9.52 14.56 -1.06
C ALA A 98 9.60 15.93 -0.38
N GLU A 99 9.57 15.98 0.96
CA GLU A 99 9.72 17.23 1.72
C GLU A 99 11.06 17.91 1.43
N SER A 100 12.16 17.14 1.48
CA SER A 100 13.49 17.66 1.18
C SER A 100 13.59 18.19 -0.27
N ALA A 101 12.88 17.57 -1.21
CA ALA A 101 12.80 18.05 -2.58
C ALA A 101 11.99 19.36 -2.69
N MET A 102 10.95 19.54 -1.88
CA MET A 102 10.20 20.80 -1.80
C MET A 102 11.04 21.94 -1.21
N GLU A 103 11.91 21.63 -0.25
CA GLU A 103 12.80 22.60 0.39
C GLU A 103 13.92 23.09 -0.54
N ARG A 104 14.48 22.21 -1.38
CA ARG A 104 15.56 22.51 -2.33
C ARG A 104 15.07 23.36 -3.51
N ARG A 105 14.95 24.66 -3.26
CA ARG A 105 14.58 25.65 -4.29
C ARG A 105 15.82 26.18 -5.01
N GLY A 106 15.74 26.25 -6.33
CA GLY A 106 16.72 26.90 -7.19
C GLY A 106 16.54 28.43 -7.22
N PRO A 107 17.37 29.14 -8.00
CA PRO A 107 17.25 30.58 -8.18
C PRO A 107 15.83 30.99 -8.60
N ALA A 108 15.35 32.11 -8.06
CA ALA A 108 14.02 32.66 -8.34
C ALA A 108 12.84 31.70 -8.07
N ALA A 109 12.93 30.88 -7.00
CA ALA A 109 11.90 29.91 -6.62
C ALA A 109 11.60 28.83 -7.69
N SER A 110 12.56 28.56 -8.57
CA SER A 110 12.49 27.41 -9.48
C SER A 110 12.65 26.09 -8.71
N ILE A 111 12.02 25.02 -9.20
CA ILE A 111 12.22 23.67 -8.66
C ILE A 111 13.11 22.92 -9.67
N PRO A 112 14.28 22.41 -9.24
CA PRO A 112 15.09 21.54 -10.08
C PRO A 112 14.27 20.37 -10.64
N ARG A 113 14.56 19.95 -11.87
CA ARG A 113 13.79 18.88 -12.53
C ARG A 113 13.74 17.59 -11.70
N ALA A 114 14.86 17.17 -11.11
CA ALA A 114 14.93 15.97 -10.29
C ALA A 114 14.08 16.06 -9.01
N ASP A 115 14.02 17.24 -8.38
CA ASP A 115 13.19 17.48 -7.19
C ASP A 115 11.70 17.48 -7.57
N ARG A 116 11.34 18.10 -8.70
CA ARG A 116 9.99 18.05 -9.26
C ARG A 116 9.56 16.60 -9.51
N GLU A 117 10.39 15.80 -10.19
CA GLU A 117 10.10 14.39 -10.47
C GLU A 117 9.93 13.57 -9.18
N THR A 118 10.65 13.93 -8.12
CA THR A 118 10.51 13.28 -6.80
C THR A 118 9.14 13.59 -6.18
N VAL A 119 8.72 14.85 -6.19
CA VAL A 119 7.42 15.28 -5.66
C VAL A 119 6.26 14.69 -6.48
N GLU A 120 6.33 14.76 -7.82
CA GLU A 120 5.31 14.22 -8.71
C GLU A 120 5.17 12.69 -8.58
N ARG A 121 6.30 11.98 -8.39
CA ARG A 121 6.28 10.53 -8.13
C ARG A 121 5.57 10.21 -6.82
N TRP A 122 5.90 10.93 -5.75
CA TRP A 122 5.25 10.76 -4.46
C TRP A 122 3.75 11.04 -4.55
N GLU A 123 3.34 12.11 -5.22
CA GLU A 123 1.93 12.46 -5.45
C GLU A 123 1.18 11.35 -6.20
N GLY A 124 1.77 10.83 -7.28
CA GLY A 124 1.18 9.74 -8.06
C GLY A 124 1.01 8.45 -7.26
N GLN A 125 1.99 8.11 -6.42
CA GLN A 125 1.90 7.00 -5.48
C GLN A 125 0.81 7.24 -4.43
N ALA A 126 0.77 8.42 -3.81
CA ALA A 126 -0.23 8.80 -2.81
C ALA A 126 -1.65 8.67 -3.37
N ARG A 127 -1.93 9.20 -4.56
CA ARG A 127 -3.24 9.07 -5.22
C ARG A 127 -3.61 7.61 -5.50
N THR A 128 -2.63 6.78 -5.85
CA THR A 128 -2.87 5.35 -6.15
C THR A 128 -3.19 4.58 -4.86
N VAL A 129 -2.36 4.74 -3.83
CA VAL A 129 -2.56 4.11 -2.53
C VAL A 129 -3.86 4.59 -1.88
N GLN A 130 -4.20 5.88 -1.99
CA GLN A 130 -5.46 6.41 -1.47
C GLN A 130 -6.69 5.75 -2.10
N ARG A 131 -6.70 5.53 -3.42
CA ARG A 131 -7.79 4.81 -4.10
C ARG A 131 -7.90 3.36 -3.62
N GLU A 132 -6.77 2.67 -3.52
CA GLU A 132 -6.72 1.29 -3.02
C GLU A 132 -7.22 1.20 -1.57
N LEU A 133 -6.76 2.12 -0.71
CA LEU A 133 -7.14 2.22 0.70
C LEU A 133 -8.65 2.41 0.88
N ARG A 134 -9.29 3.28 0.09
CA ARG A 134 -10.75 3.51 0.14
C ARG A 134 -11.56 2.26 -0.19
N SER A 135 -11.02 1.35 -1.00
CA SER A 135 -11.70 0.10 -1.33
C SER A 135 -11.65 -0.93 -0.20
N LEU A 136 -10.74 -0.76 0.77
CA LEU A 136 -10.40 -1.76 1.77
C LEU A 136 -11.57 -2.20 2.68
N PRO A 137 -12.43 -1.30 3.21
CA PRO A 137 -13.55 -1.70 4.06
C PRO A 137 -14.54 -2.64 3.36
N GLY A 138 -14.67 -2.54 2.03
CA GLY A 138 -15.54 -3.39 1.22
C GLY A 138 -14.91 -4.73 0.82
N ARG A 139 -13.61 -4.93 1.04
CA ARG A 139 -12.92 -6.18 0.71
C ARG A 139 -13.21 -7.27 1.73
N ARG A 140 -13.41 -8.50 1.23
CA ARG A 140 -13.46 -9.68 2.09
C ARG A 140 -12.15 -9.85 2.85
N PRO A 141 -12.17 -10.21 4.13
CA PRO A 141 -10.94 -10.49 4.88
C PRO A 141 -10.19 -11.65 4.23
N ARG A 142 -8.86 -11.56 4.15
CA ARG A 142 -8.03 -12.67 3.66
C ARG A 142 -8.18 -13.89 4.57
N SER A 143 -8.60 -15.00 3.98
CA SER A 143 -8.73 -16.29 4.65
C SER A 143 -7.36 -16.94 4.86
N ALA A 144 -7.32 -17.99 5.67
CA ALA A 144 -6.11 -18.82 5.79
C ALA A 144 -5.78 -19.50 4.44
N GLY A 145 -6.78 -19.82 3.63
CA GLY A 145 -6.61 -20.35 2.28
C GLY A 145 -5.92 -19.36 1.33
N ASP A 146 -6.29 -18.08 1.39
CA ASP A 146 -5.66 -17.03 0.57
C ASP A 146 -4.16 -16.88 0.91
N ARG A 147 -3.81 -16.99 2.21
CA ARG A 147 -2.42 -16.95 2.67
C ARG A 147 -1.63 -18.17 2.21
N LEU A 148 -2.22 -19.36 2.29
CA LEU A 148 -1.61 -20.59 1.79
C LEU A 148 -1.33 -20.48 0.29
N LEU A 149 -2.31 -20.00 -0.49
CA LEU A 149 -2.15 -19.84 -1.94
C LEU A 149 -1.04 -18.84 -2.27
N ALA A 150 -1.01 -17.70 -1.60
CA ALA A 150 0.06 -16.70 -1.77
C ALA A 150 1.43 -17.30 -1.45
N TRP A 151 1.55 -18.01 -0.32
CA TRP A 151 2.79 -18.67 0.08
C TRP A 151 3.25 -19.73 -0.93
N VAL A 152 2.33 -20.58 -1.43
CA VAL A 152 2.66 -21.60 -2.45
C VAL A 152 3.12 -20.93 -3.73
N GLN A 153 2.42 -19.90 -4.21
CA GLN A 153 2.80 -19.15 -5.41
C GLN A 153 4.20 -18.56 -5.28
N GLU A 154 4.46 -17.85 -4.18
CA GLU A 154 5.76 -17.25 -3.90
C GLU A 154 6.86 -18.31 -3.80
N ARG A 155 6.60 -19.46 -3.15
CA ARG A 155 7.56 -20.56 -3.06
C ARG A 155 7.87 -21.16 -4.43
N MET A 156 6.88 -21.23 -5.31
CA MET A 156 7.06 -21.70 -6.67
C MET A 156 7.87 -20.71 -7.51
N GLU A 157 7.59 -19.41 -7.43
CA GLU A 157 8.35 -18.37 -8.14
C GLU A 157 9.83 -18.35 -7.73
N ARG A 158 10.12 -18.57 -6.43
CA ARG A 158 11.48 -18.63 -5.89
C ARG A 158 12.23 -19.95 -6.14
N SER A 159 11.58 -21.00 -6.65
CA SER A 159 12.28 -22.25 -6.98
C SER A 159 12.87 -22.15 -8.39
N PRO A 160 14.20 -21.99 -8.56
CA PRO A 160 14.83 -22.17 -9.85
C PRO A 160 14.59 -23.61 -10.30
N ALA A 161 14.34 -23.79 -11.59
CA ALA A 161 14.24 -25.12 -12.19
C ALA A 161 15.54 -25.89 -11.92
N ALA A 162 15.53 -26.78 -10.92
CA ALA A 162 16.56 -27.77 -10.65
C ALA A 162 16.37 -29.01 -11.52
#